data_AF-A0AAJ7XA98-F1
#
_entry.id   AF-A0AAJ7XA98-F1
#
_cell.length_a   1.000
_cell.length_b   1.000
_cell.length_c   1.000
_cell.angle_alpha   90.00
_cell.angle_beta   90.00
_cell.angle_gamma   90.00
#
_symmetry.space_group_name_H-M   'P 1'
#
loop_
_entity.id
_entity.type
_entity.pdbx_description
1 polymer ?
#
loop_
_entity_poly.entity_id
_entity_poly.type
_entity_poly.pdbx_seq_one_letter_code
_entity_poly.pdbx_strand_id
1 'polypeptide(L)'
;MHPALGVPSTAPRGSAAQLESHLAAVGDIHSCSGAGQSGAPRGGMAELSKTENLSTIPGVPYSVHVLREGYCYKDSDSHTHADGTVTLLLSVPGEAERPCAILVDTGGPWAKEELITSLQRTVQGCVQQSLAPSDVLQLVHTVVCTHGHSDHVGNVGLFPHARIIMGFDVSQGDLYETHGLAEGKAYVINPYVQVIPTPGHTCSDVSVVVRDTSVGTVVVAGDVFERSNDDDDWKEHSHDPVTQQVSRSKVASLADVIIPGHGPPFRVMNSPAATAATLTLKPHCDV
;
A
#
# COMPACT_ATOMS: atom_id res chain seq x y z
N MET A 1 -14.23 59.32 14.33
CA MET A 1 -14.07 59.07 15.78
C MET A 1 -14.31 57.58 16.02
N HIS A 2 -13.24 56.85 16.37
CA HIS A 2 -13.29 55.48 16.89
C HIS A 2 -13.74 55.50 18.37
N PRO A 3 -14.12 54.34 18.96
CA PRO A 3 -13.09 53.56 19.64
C PRO A 3 -13.07 52.09 19.22
N ALA A 4 -11.85 51.58 19.10
CA ALA A 4 -11.50 50.18 19.00
C ALA A 4 -11.65 49.51 20.37
N LEU A 5 -12.19 48.29 20.40
CA LEU A 5 -12.18 47.42 21.58
C LEU A 5 -10.94 46.53 21.50
N GLY A 6 -10.01 46.75 22.43
CA GLY A 6 -8.80 45.95 22.61
C GLY A 6 -9.09 44.66 23.37
N VAL A 7 -8.52 43.56 22.87
CA VAL A 7 -8.49 42.25 23.56
C VAL A 7 -7.09 42.08 24.16
N PRO A 8 -6.95 41.77 25.46
CA PRO A 8 -5.63 41.54 26.05
C PRO A 8 -5.11 40.13 25.73
N SER A 9 -3.91 40.11 25.14
CA SER A 9 -3.06 38.93 24.95
C SER A 9 -2.46 38.49 26.29
N THR A 10 -2.65 37.22 26.66
CA THR A 10 -1.89 36.56 27.74
C THR A 10 -1.51 35.14 27.32
N ALA A 11 -0.37 35.02 26.62
CA ALA A 11 0.32 33.76 26.43
C ALA A 11 1.43 33.64 27.50
N PRO A 12 1.50 32.54 28.27
CA PRO A 12 2.66 32.30 29.12
C PRO A 12 3.82 31.77 28.26
N ARG A 13 4.93 32.51 28.28
CA ARG A 13 6.24 32.08 27.77
C ARG A 13 6.79 30.99 28.70
N GLY A 14 6.76 29.73 28.26
CA GLY A 14 7.52 28.63 28.85
C GLY A 14 8.89 28.53 28.19
N SER A 15 9.94 28.61 29.00
CA SER A 15 11.34 28.62 28.60
C SER A 15 11.80 27.28 28.01
N ALA A 16 12.45 27.35 26.85
CA ALA A 16 13.33 26.31 26.35
C ALA A 16 14.61 26.28 27.20
N ALA A 17 14.76 25.27 28.06
CA ALA A 17 16.04 24.81 28.60
C ALA A 17 15.84 23.46 29.28
N GLN A 18 16.83 22.58 29.11
CA GLN A 18 17.04 21.31 29.82
C GLN A 18 16.28 20.08 29.32
N LEU A 19 16.90 19.35 28.38
CA LEU A 19 17.07 17.90 28.43
C LEU A 19 18.10 17.45 27.37
N GLU A 20 19.31 18.00 27.44
CA GLU A 20 20.51 17.34 26.91
C GLU A 20 21.35 16.85 28.10
N SER A 21 21.29 15.56 28.37
CA SER A 21 22.41 14.81 28.92
C SER A 21 22.03 13.33 28.83
N HIS A 22 22.80 12.55 28.07
CA HIS A 22 23.38 11.27 28.48
C HIS A 22 24.39 10.88 27.39
N LEU A 23 25.63 11.34 27.62
CA LEU A 23 26.81 10.91 26.89
C LEU A 23 27.15 9.46 27.27
N ALA A 24 27.45 8.68 26.24
CA ALA A 24 28.65 7.85 26.10
C ALA A 24 29.08 6.96 27.27
N ALA A 25 29.04 5.64 27.05
CA ALA A 25 30.23 4.79 27.18
C ALA A 25 29.98 3.38 26.61
N VAL A 26 31.10 2.74 26.24
CA VAL A 26 31.32 1.38 25.70
C VAL A 26 31.31 1.35 24.17
N GLY A 27 32.43 1.15 23.47
CA GLY A 27 33.78 0.77 23.85
C GLY A 27 34.43 0.15 22.62
N ASP A 28 35.58 0.67 22.21
CA ASP A 28 36.37 0.20 21.07
C ASP A 28 36.69 -1.29 21.15
N ILE A 29 36.55 -2.00 20.02
CA ILE A 29 37.21 -3.28 19.81
C ILE A 29 37.84 -3.30 18.41
N HIS A 30 39.12 -3.67 18.42
CA HIS A 30 40.07 -3.63 17.34
C HIS A 30 39.69 -4.40 16.07
N SER A 31 40.25 -3.89 14.98
CA SER A 31 40.48 -4.51 13.68
C SER A 31 40.92 -5.98 13.75
N CYS A 32 40.27 -6.82 12.95
CA CYS A 32 40.87 -8.03 12.41
C CYS A 32 40.41 -8.19 10.95
N SER A 33 41.36 -7.97 10.05
CA SER A 33 41.27 -8.24 8.62
C SER A 33 41.15 -9.75 8.39
N GLY A 34 40.14 -10.17 7.64
CA GLY A 34 39.97 -11.55 7.21
C GLY A 34 39.12 -11.59 5.95
N ALA A 35 39.77 -11.75 4.80
CA ALA A 35 39.13 -11.94 3.52
C ALA A 35 38.32 -13.24 3.52
N GLY A 36 37.01 -13.13 3.28
CA GLY A 36 36.11 -14.24 3.04
C GLY A 36 35.08 -13.82 2.01
N GLN A 37 35.32 -14.18 0.74
CA GLN A 37 34.30 -14.10 -0.29
C GLN A 37 33.19 -15.10 0.06
N SER A 38 32.05 -14.61 0.53
CA SER A 38 30.79 -15.36 0.56
C SER A 38 29.79 -14.63 -0.31
N GLY A 39 29.50 -15.21 -1.48
CA GLY A 39 28.54 -14.67 -2.44
C GLY A 39 27.17 -14.48 -1.81
N ALA A 40 26.68 -13.24 -1.87
CA ALA A 40 25.27 -12.97 -1.64
C ALA A 40 24.43 -13.69 -2.71
N PRO A 41 23.28 -14.30 -2.36
CA PRO A 41 22.40 -14.85 -3.36
C PRO A 41 21.78 -13.68 -4.11
N ARG A 42 22.19 -13.48 -5.37
CA ARG A 42 21.46 -12.65 -6.31
C ARG A 42 20.13 -13.34 -6.56
N GLY A 43 19.07 -12.86 -5.91
CA GLY A 43 17.70 -13.18 -6.29
C GLY A 43 17.45 -12.59 -7.67
N GLY A 44 17.72 -13.38 -8.72
CA GLY A 44 17.42 -12.98 -10.09
C GLY A 44 15.91 -13.04 -10.31
N MET A 45 15.30 -11.89 -10.55
CA MET A 45 13.96 -11.81 -11.10
C MET A 45 14.05 -12.14 -12.60
N ALA A 46 13.54 -13.32 -12.97
CA ALA A 46 13.46 -13.71 -14.37
C ALA A 46 12.25 -13.03 -15.00
N GLU A 47 12.48 -12.27 -16.08
CA GLU A 47 11.42 -11.89 -17.00
C GLU A 47 10.93 -13.16 -17.70
N LEU A 48 9.70 -13.60 -17.41
CA LEU A 48 9.14 -14.82 -17.99
C LEU A 48 7.81 -14.57 -18.69
N SER A 49 7.83 -14.90 -19.98
CA SER A 49 6.75 -15.27 -20.92
C SER A 49 5.44 -14.48 -20.89
N LYS A 50 5.11 -13.87 -22.04
CA LYS A 50 3.76 -13.42 -22.42
C LYS A 50 2.65 -14.32 -21.84
N THR A 51 1.60 -13.69 -21.30
CA THR A 51 0.22 -14.18 -21.05
C THR A 51 -0.20 -14.78 -19.69
N GLU A 52 0.10 -14.12 -18.57
CA GLU A 52 -0.88 -14.05 -17.47
C GLU A 52 -1.39 -12.60 -17.35
N ASN A 53 -2.70 -12.39 -17.51
CA ASN A 53 -3.29 -11.08 -17.35
C ASN A 53 -3.67 -10.89 -15.86
N LEU A 54 -2.82 -10.16 -15.11
CA LEU A 54 -3.04 -9.87 -13.70
C LEU A 54 -3.90 -8.60 -13.47
N SER A 55 -4.46 -7.99 -14.52
CA SER A 55 -5.37 -6.85 -14.37
C SER A 55 -6.75 -7.24 -13.84
N THR A 56 -7.09 -8.53 -13.85
CA THR A 56 -8.27 -9.07 -13.19
C THR A 56 -7.93 -10.40 -12.53
N ILE A 57 -8.08 -10.45 -11.21
CA ILE A 57 -7.78 -11.60 -10.37
C ILE A 57 -9.08 -12.04 -9.70
N PRO A 58 -9.72 -13.13 -10.18
CA PRO A 58 -10.93 -13.66 -9.57
C PRO A 58 -10.70 -14.07 -8.12
N GLY A 59 -11.74 -13.99 -7.28
CA GLY A 59 -11.70 -14.46 -5.90
C GLY A 59 -13.08 -14.50 -5.28
N VAL A 60 -13.21 -15.18 -4.13
CA VAL A 60 -14.45 -15.24 -3.36
C VAL A 60 -14.13 -14.92 -1.90
N PRO A 61 -14.71 -13.85 -1.32
CA PRO A 61 -15.82 -13.05 -1.86
C PRO A 61 -15.41 -11.92 -2.80
N TYR A 62 -14.14 -11.56 -2.93
CA TYR A 62 -13.71 -10.40 -3.75
C TYR A 62 -12.91 -10.81 -4.98
N SER A 63 -13.29 -10.26 -6.13
CA SER A 63 -12.41 -10.18 -7.30
C SER A 63 -11.65 -8.86 -7.29
N VAL A 64 -10.38 -8.89 -7.67
CA VAL A 64 -9.49 -7.72 -7.73
C VAL A 64 -9.36 -7.28 -9.18
N HIS A 65 -9.59 -6.00 -9.46
CA HIS A 65 -9.49 -5.43 -10.80
C HIS A 65 -8.57 -4.21 -10.77
N VAL A 66 -7.51 -4.22 -11.56
CA VAL A 66 -6.71 -3.02 -11.83
C VAL A 66 -7.47 -2.20 -12.87
N LEU A 67 -8.10 -1.12 -12.41
CA LEU A 67 -8.85 -0.21 -13.29
C LEU A 67 -7.92 0.59 -14.19
N ARG A 68 -6.71 0.84 -13.69
CA ARG A 68 -5.65 1.58 -14.35
C ARG A 68 -4.32 1.21 -13.74
N GLU A 69 -3.37 0.80 -14.58
CA GLU A 69 -1.98 0.64 -14.18
C GLU A 69 -1.33 2.01 -14.04
N GLY A 70 -0.60 2.21 -12.95
CA GLY A 70 0.18 3.41 -12.74
C GLY A 70 1.42 3.44 -13.61
N TYR A 71 2.06 4.59 -13.67
CA TYR A 71 3.31 4.80 -14.38
C TYR A 71 4.12 5.91 -13.74
N CYS A 72 5.43 5.89 -13.96
CA CYS A 72 6.35 6.98 -13.66
C CYS A 72 7.48 6.95 -14.71
N TYR A 73 7.65 8.03 -15.47
CA TYR A 73 8.72 8.14 -16.46
C TYR A 73 9.17 9.59 -16.64
N LYS A 74 10.39 9.76 -17.16
CA LYS A 74 10.93 11.07 -17.53
C LYS A 74 10.72 11.33 -19.03
N ASP A 75 10.27 12.53 -19.38
CA ASP A 75 10.22 12.97 -20.78
C ASP A 75 11.60 13.42 -21.30
N SER A 76 11.66 13.89 -22.56
CA SER A 76 12.91 14.34 -23.20
C SER A 76 13.55 15.53 -22.49
N ASP A 77 12.77 16.29 -21.73
CA ASP A 77 13.21 17.48 -21.00
C ASP A 77 13.48 17.16 -19.51
N SER A 78 13.48 15.88 -19.13
CA SER A 78 13.66 15.39 -17.76
C SER A 78 12.55 15.77 -16.78
N HIS A 79 11.37 16.17 -17.26
CA HIS A 79 10.19 16.27 -16.38
C HIS A 79 9.66 14.87 -16.06
N THR A 80 9.17 14.69 -14.84
CA THR A 80 8.57 13.42 -14.41
C THR A 80 7.07 13.44 -14.67
N HIS A 81 6.59 12.44 -15.40
CA HIS A 81 5.18 12.15 -15.62
C HIS A 81 4.83 10.92 -14.79
N ALA A 82 3.90 11.08 -13.86
CA ALA A 82 3.49 9.99 -12.98
C ALA A 82 1.98 10.00 -12.75
N ASP A 83 1.43 8.82 -12.53
CA ASP A 83 0.10 8.65 -11.97
C ASP A 83 -0.03 7.28 -11.29
N GLY A 84 -0.84 7.19 -10.25
CA GLY A 84 -0.97 6.00 -9.41
C GLY A 84 -1.85 4.92 -10.03
N THR A 85 -1.57 3.67 -9.64
CA THR A 85 -2.40 2.51 -9.94
C THR A 85 -3.72 2.59 -9.17
N VAL A 86 -4.83 2.36 -9.85
CA VAL A 86 -6.16 2.33 -9.20
C VAL A 86 -6.72 0.92 -9.23
N THR A 87 -7.07 0.41 -8.05
CA THR A 87 -7.55 -0.98 -7.88
C THR A 87 -8.95 -1.02 -7.28
N LEU A 88 -9.82 -1.84 -7.88
CA LEU A 88 -11.16 -2.13 -7.40
C LEU A 88 -11.23 -3.54 -6.82
N LEU A 89 -11.69 -3.67 -5.58
CA LEU A 89 -12.15 -4.93 -5.01
C LEU A 89 -13.67 -4.97 -5.14
N LEU A 90 -14.16 -5.86 -5.99
CA LEU A 90 -15.59 -6.02 -6.24
C LEU A 90 -16.06 -7.33 -5.63
N SER A 91 -17.05 -7.25 -4.74
CA SER A 91 -17.65 -8.47 -4.20
C SER A 91 -18.34 -9.24 -5.31
N VAL A 92 -18.09 -10.54 -5.42
CA VAL A 92 -18.89 -11.43 -6.24
C VAL A 92 -20.27 -11.54 -5.60
N PRO A 93 -21.37 -11.36 -6.35
CA PRO A 93 -22.72 -11.52 -5.81
C PRO A 93 -22.90 -12.92 -5.19
N GLY A 94 -23.30 -12.96 -3.92
CA GLY A 94 -23.84 -14.14 -3.25
C GLY A 94 -25.37 -14.13 -3.27
N GLU A 95 -26.02 -14.78 -2.30
CA GLU A 95 -27.50 -14.73 -2.16
C GLU A 95 -28.04 -13.35 -1.71
N ALA A 96 -27.18 -12.38 -1.37
CA ALA A 96 -27.57 -11.03 -0.95
C ALA A 96 -27.71 -10.03 -2.12
N GLU A 97 -28.65 -9.10 -1.99
CA GLU A 97 -29.32 -8.35 -3.07
C GLU A 97 -28.49 -7.30 -3.84
N ARG A 98 -27.27 -6.92 -3.43
CA ARG A 98 -26.40 -5.98 -4.21
C ARG A 98 -24.90 -6.20 -3.98
N PRO A 99 -24.05 -6.00 -5.02
CA PRO A 99 -22.59 -6.02 -4.89
C PRO A 99 -22.09 -4.83 -4.07
N CYS A 100 -20.97 -5.00 -3.38
CA CYS A 100 -20.24 -3.94 -2.67
C CYS A 100 -18.82 -3.79 -3.23
N ALA A 101 -18.29 -2.56 -3.21
CA ALA A 101 -16.99 -2.23 -3.78
C ALA A 101 -16.09 -1.48 -2.79
N ILE A 102 -14.81 -1.85 -2.78
CA ILE A 102 -13.73 -1.13 -2.11
C ILE A 102 -12.77 -0.64 -3.19
N LEU A 103 -12.50 0.66 -3.22
CA LEU A 103 -11.53 1.26 -4.14
C LEU A 103 -10.22 1.52 -3.39
N VAL A 104 -9.09 1.19 -3.99
CA VAL A 104 -7.75 1.48 -3.47
C VAL A 104 -7.06 2.44 -4.43
N ASP A 105 -6.70 3.60 -3.91
CA ASP A 105 -6.28 4.81 -4.61
C ASP A 105 -7.30 5.31 -5.66
N THR A 106 -7.06 6.51 -6.19
CA THR A 106 -8.03 7.22 -7.04
C THR A 106 -7.38 7.93 -8.23
N GLY A 107 -6.07 7.78 -8.43
CA GLY A 107 -5.32 8.49 -9.46
C GLY A 107 -5.22 9.99 -9.18
N GLY A 108 -4.53 10.71 -10.05
CA GLY A 108 -4.44 12.17 -10.03
C GLY A 108 -5.74 12.86 -10.44
N PRO A 109 -5.94 14.16 -10.12
CA PRO A 109 -7.14 14.89 -10.49
C PRO A 109 -7.41 14.91 -12.00
N TRP A 110 -6.35 14.79 -12.81
CA TRP A 110 -6.43 14.70 -14.28
C TRP A 110 -7.03 13.38 -14.79
N ALA A 111 -7.04 12.32 -13.97
CA ALA A 111 -7.55 11.00 -14.33
C ALA A 111 -9.06 10.80 -14.05
N LYS A 112 -9.77 11.85 -13.60
CA LYS A 112 -11.18 11.78 -13.19
C LYS A 112 -12.09 11.01 -14.16
N GLU A 113 -12.10 11.42 -15.43
CA GLU A 113 -13.02 10.85 -16.42
C GLU A 113 -12.64 9.40 -16.78
N GLU A 114 -11.34 9.09 -16.77
CA GLU A 114 -10.83 7.73 -16.97
C GLU A 114 -11.27 6.82 -15.82
N LEU A 115 -11.12 7.27 -14.56
CA LEU A 115 -11.55 6.53 -13.38
C LEU A 115 -13.04 6.19 -13.44
N ILE A 116 -13.90 7.19 -13.73
CA ILE A 116 -15.35 6.99 -13.84
C ILE A 116 -15.66 5.95 -14.93
N THR A 117 -15.02 6.08 -16.09
CA THR A 117 -15.24 5.19 -17.24
C THR A 117 -14.79 3.75 -16.94
N SER A 118 -13.59 3.58 -16.39
CA SER A 118 -13.04 2.26 -16.06
C SER A 118 -13.85 1.58 -14.96
N LEU A 119 -14.26 2.32 -13.92
CA LEU A 119 -15.11 1.78 -12.86
C LEU A 119 -16.45 1.29 -13.41
N GLN A 120 -17.13 2.10 -14.22
CA GLN A 120 -18.40 1.73 -14.86
C GLN A 120 -18.27 0.50 -15.75
N ARG A 121 -17.24 0.48 -16.62
CA ARG A 121 -16.99 -0.65 -17.52
C ARG A 121 -16.77 -1.94 -16.73
N THR A 122 -15.92 -1.90 -15.71
CA THR A 122 -15.60 -3.07 -14.89
C THR A 122 -16.81 -3.57 -14.13
N VAL A 123 -17.55 -2.69 -13.45
CA VAL A 123 -18.76 -3.09 -12.72
C VAL A 123 -19.80 -3.66 -13.69
N GLN A 124 -20.07 -3.00 -14.81
CA GLN A 124 -21.06 -3.46 -15.80
C GLN A 124 -20.71 -4.82 -16.41
N GLY A 125 -19.42 -5.13 -16.55
CA GLY A 125 -18.96 -6.44 -17.00
C GLY A 125 -19.13 -7.56 -15.96
N CYS A 126 -19.27 -7.21 -14.68
CA CYS A 126 -19.38 -8.18 -13.58
C CYS A 126 -20.81 -8.37 -13.06
N VAL A 127 -21.69 -7.38 -13.24
CA VAL A 127 -23.08 -7.44 -12.76
C VAL A 127 -24.05 -7.74 -13.91
N GLN A 128 -25.09 -8.54 -13.63
CA GLN A 128 -26.09 -8.88 -14.65
C GLN A 128 -27.02 -7.72 -15.01
N GLN A 129 -27.25 -6.80 -14.07
CA GLN A 129 -28.13 -5.65 -14.25
C GLN A 129 -27.34 -4.45 -14.75
N SER A 130 -27.92 -3.66 -15.65
CA SER A 130 -27.32 -2.39 -16.05
C SER A 130 -27.50 -1.36 -14.95
N LEU A 131 -26.41 -0.71 -14.52
CA LEU A 131 -26.42 0.29 -13.46
C LEU A 131 -26.17 1.68 -14.04
N ALA A 132 -26.86 2.69 -13.51
CA ALA A 132 -26.56 4.06 -13.88
C ALA A 132 -25.17 4.47 -13.35
N PRO A 133 -24.47 5.41 -14.01
CA PRO A 133 -23.21 6.00 -13.54
C PRO A 133 -23.18 6.36 -12.05
N SER A 134 -24.25 7.01 -11.55
CA SER A 134 -24.38 7.39 -10.15
C SER A 134 -24.49 6.20 -9.22
N ASP A 135 -25.17 5.13 -9.66
CA ASP A 135 -25.33 3.92 -8.85
C ASP A 135 -24.01 3.18 -8.70
N VAL A 136 -23.19 3.14 -9.76
CA VAL A 136 -21.84 2.55 -9.73
C VAL A 136 -20.96 3.26 -8.70
N LEU A 137 -20.95 4.60 -8.70
CA LEU A 137 -20.20 5.37 -7.70
C LEU A 137 -20.70 5.09 -6.29
N GLN A 138 -22.01 4.92 -6.10
CA GLN A 138 -22.63 4.59 -4.80
C GLN A 138 -22.34 3.16 -4.30
N LEU A 139 -21.84 2.25 -5.15
CA LEU A 139 -21.39 0.93 -4.69
C LEU A 139 -20.07 0.99 -3.91
N VAL A 140 -19.27 2.03 -4.14
CA VAL A 140 -17.96 2.21 -3.50
C VAL A 140 -18.17 2.70 -2.08
N HIS A 141 -18.35 1.76 -1.15
CA HIS A 141 -18.59 2.09 0.26
C HIS A 141 -17.31 2.40 1.03
N THR A 142 -16.14 2.10 0.47
CA THR A 142 -14.85 2.38 1.10
C THR A 142 -13.81 2.76 0.04
N VAL A 143 -13.07 3.83 0.30
CA VAL A 143 -11.90 4.26 -0.47
C VAL A 143 -10.70 4.21 0.46
N VAL A 144 -9.69 3.44 0.08
CA VAL A 144 -8.40 3.39 0.78
C VAL A 144 -7.38 4.15 -0.05
N CYS A 145 -6.88 5.27 0.45
CA CYS A 145 -5.73 5.98 -0.09
C CYS A 145 -4.49 5.45 0.61
N THR A 146 -3.61 4.79 -0.15
CA THR A 146 -2.38 4.19 0.37
C THR A 146 -1.50 5.25 1.05
N HIS A 147 -1.44 6.45 0.48
CA HIS A 147 -0.77 7.61 1.05
C HIS A 147 -1.32 8.91 0.43
N GLY A 148 -0.78 10.07 0.84
CA GLY A 148 -1.34 11.39 0.55
C GLY A 148 -0.82 12.11 -0.70
N HIS A 149 -0.10 11.44 -1.60
CA HIS A 149 0.37 12.10 -2.83
C HIS A 149 -0.77 12.32 -3.84
N SER A 150 -0.65 13.40 -4.61
CA SER A 150 -1.72 13.94 -5.44
C SER A 150 -2.23 12.98 -6.51
N ASP A 151 -1.35 12.12 -7.01
CA ASP A 151 -1.58 11.07 -7.99
C ASP A 151 -2.20 9.79 -7.42
N HIS A 152 -2.41 9.72 -6.10
CA HIS A 152 -3.15 8.63 -5.45
C HIS A 152 -4.50 9.11 -4.91
N VAL A 153 -4.60 10.37 -4.48
CA VAL A 153 -5.79 10.92 -3.79
C VAL A 153 -6.62 11.91 -4.60
N GLY A 154 -6.26 12.13 -5.86
CA GLY A 154 -6.78 13.21 -6.68
C GLY A 154 -8.29 13.20 -6.91
N ASN A 155 -8.95 12.04 -6.78
CA ASN A 155 -10.38 11.89 -7.04
C ASN A 155 -11.20 11.39 -5.85
N VAL A 156 -10.68 11.48 -4.62
CA VAL A 156 -11.42 11.09 -3.39
C VAL A 156 -12.77 11.80 -3.29
N GLY A 157 -12.87 13.05 -3.76
CA GLY A 157 -14.10 13.85 -3.77
C GLY A 157 -15.24 13.28 -4.63
N LEU A 158 -15.00 12.25 -5.46
CA LEU A 158 -16.06 11.54 -6.19
C LEU A 158 -16.90 10.63 -5.28
N PHE A 159 -16.40 10.29 -4.08
CA PHE A 159 -16.98 9.29 -3.19
C PHE A 159 -17.37 9.86 -1.81
N PRO A 160 -18.21 10.91 -1.73
CA PRO A 160 -18.47 11.62 -0.47
C PRO A 160 -19.25 10.80 0.57
N HIS A 161 -19.83 9.67 0.18
CA HIS A 161 -20.60 8.77 1.05
C HIS A 161 -19.75 7.62 1.62
N ALA A 162 -18.57 7.38 1.02
CA ALA A 162 -17.71 6.26 1.37
C ALA A 162 -17.02 6.52 2.71
N ARG A 163 -16.66 5.43 3.40
CA ARG A 163 -15.61 5.47 4.42
C ARG A 163 -14.28 5.73 3.71
N ILE A 164 -13.53 6.73 4.17
CA ILE A 164 -12.21 7.07 3.65
C ILE A 164 -11.16 6.58 4.65
N ILE A 165 -10.19 5.82 4.16
CA ILE A 165 -8.98 5.44 4.90
C ILE A 165 -7.83 6.11 4.16
N MET A 166 -7.24 7.16 4.71
CA MET A 166 -6.15 7.91 4.06
C MET A 166 -4.93 7.92 4.97
N GLY A 167 -3.93 7.13 4.61
CA GLY A 167 -2.83 6.83 5.52
C GLY A 167 -3.36 6.28 6.86
N PHE A 168 -3.13 7.00 7.95
CA PHE A 168 -3.61 6.62 9.29
C PHE A 168 -4.87 7.37 9.74
N ASP A 169 -5.59 8.03 8.85
CA ASP A 169 -6.90 8.61 9.15
C ASP A 169 -8.02 7.69 8.61
N VAL A 170 -8.96 7.32 9.47
CA VAL A 170 -10.21 6.64 9.07
C VAL A 170 -11.39 7.53 9.37
N SER A 171 -12.18 7.88 8.35
CA SER A 171 -13.34 8.75 8.52
C SER A 171 -14.53 8.35 7.66
N GLN A 172 -15.72 8.78 8.08
CA GLN A 172 -16.92 8.76 7.25
C GLN A 172 -17.65 10.09 7.41
N GLY A 173 -17.68 10.90 6.34
CA GLY A 173 -18.09 12.30 6.43
C GLY A 173 -17.10 13.10 7.29
N ASP A 174 -17.58 13.77 8.33
CA ASP A 174 -16.77 14.54 9.29
C ASP A 174 -16.43 13.77 10.57
N LEU A 175 -16.83 12.50 10.68
CA LEU A 175 -16.54 11.64 11.83
C LEU A 175 -15.24 10.87 11.60
N TYR A 176 -14.24 11.09 12.46
CA TYR A 176 -12.98 10.35 12.48
C TYR A 176 -13.02 9.26 13.55
N GLU A 177 -12.67 8.03 13.16
CA GLU A 177 -12.71 6.84 14.00
C GLU A 177 -11.36 6.63 14.74
N THR A 178 -11.41 6.14 15.97
CA THR A 178 -10.19 5.69 16.67
C THR A 178 -9.86 4.25 16.26
N HIS A 179 -8.61 3.99 15.95
CA HIS A 179 -8.13 2.69 15.51
C HIS A 179 -6.63 2.49 15.83
N GLY A 180 -6.05 1.37 15.39
CA GLY A 180 -4.71 0.94 15.76
C GLY A 180 -3.59 1.11 14.73
N LEU A 181 -3.85 1.75 13.57
CA LEU A 181 -2.89 1.82 12.44
C LEU A 181 -1.55 2.47 12.83
N ALA A 182 -1.58 3.60 13.53
CA ALA A 182 -0.38 4.30 13.99
C ALA A 182 0.43 3.47 15.00
N GLU A 183 -0.23 2.58 15.75
CA GLU A 183 0.39 1.63 16.67
C GLU A 183 0.83 0.32 16.00
N GLY A 184 0.83 0.26 14.66
CA GLY A 184 1.27 -0.91 13.90
C GLY A 184 0.21 -2.01 13.74
N LYS A 185 -1.03 -1.80 14.19
CA LYS A 185 -2.11 -2.80 14.10
C LYS A 185 -2.85 -2.67 12.76
N ALA A 186 -3.27 -3.80 12.20
CA ALA A 186 -4.10 -3.79 11.01
C ALA A 186 -5.50 -3.22 11.31
N TYR A 187 -6.04 -2.45 10.36
CA TYR A 187 -7.45 -2.09 10.33
C TYR A 187 -8.21 -3.14 9.50
N VAL A 188 -9.07 -3.92 10.14
CA VAL A 188 -9.79 -5.03 9.51
C VAL A 188 -11.10 -4.51 8.94
N ILE A 189 -11.23 -4.46 7.61
CA ILE A 189 -12.50 -4.11 6.96
C ILE A 189 -13.47 -5.29 7.08
N ASN A 190 -12.98 -6.51 6.81
CA ASN A 190 -13.68 -7.77 6.99
C ASN A 190 -12.64 -8.93 7.01
N PRO A 191 -13.03 -10.21 7.18
CA PRO A 191 -12.07 -11.33 7.25
C PRO A 191 -11.16 -11.51 6.02
N TYR A 192 -11.54 -10.97 4.85
CA TYR A 192 -10.83 -11.15 3.58
C TYR A 192 -10.04 -9.92 3.16
N VAL A 193 -10.39 -8.74 3.70
CA VAL A 193 -9.76 -7.46 3.35
C VAL A 193 -9.33 -6.73 4.61
N GLN A 194 -8.03 -6.44 4.71
CA GLN A 194 -7.45 -5.67 5.81
C GLN A 194 -6.48 -4.60 5.27
N VAL A 195 -6.41 -3.48 5.96
CA VAL A 195 -5.44 -2.42 5.73
C VAL A 195 -4.32 -2.57 6.75
N ILE A 196 -3.07 -2.63 6.28
CA ILE A 196 -1.89 -2.76 7.14
C ILE A 196 -1.02 -1.50 7.04
N PRO A 197 -0.41 -1.05 8.14
CA PRO A 197 0.58 0.02 8.08
C PRO A 197 1.85 -0.51 7.38
N THR A 198 2.34 0.26 6.42
CA THR A 198 3.52 -0.02 5.60
C THR A 198 4.35 1.25 5.36
N PRO A 199 4.69 2.02 6.41
CA PRO A 199 5.36 3.32 6.26
C PRO A 199 6.71 3.19 5.54
N GLY A 200 7.17 4.31 5.01
CA GLY A 200 8.54 4.51 4.53
C GLY A 200 8.60 5.37 3.28
N HIS A 201 7.70 5.16 2.30
CA HIS A 201 7.58 6.09 1.18
C HIS A 201 7.09 7.44 1.68
N THR A 202 6.04 7.43 2.51
CA THR A 202 5.65 8.49 3.42
C THR A 202 5.58 7.97 4.86
N CYS A 203 5.35 8.85 5.83
CA CYS A 203 5.33 8.48 7.25
C CYS A 203 4.09 7.65 7.65
N SER A 204 3.02 7.66 6.85
CA SER A 204 1.74 7.06 7.19
C SER A 204 1.19 6.13 6.11
N ASP A 205 2.06 5.53 5.29
CA ASP A 205 1.61 4.65 4.21
C ASP A 205 0.86 3.44 4.74
N VAL A 206 -0.14 3.01 3.97
CA VAL A 206 -0.88 1.77 4.18
C VAL A 206 -0.95 0.93 2.91
N SER A 207 -1.02 -0.38 3.09
CA SER A 207 -1.28 -1.35 2.01
C SER A 207 -2.55 -2.13 2.29
N VAL A 208 -3.23 -2.58 1.24
CA VAL A 208 -4.45 -3.40 1.35
C VAL A 208 -4.13 -4.85 1.04
N VAL A 209 -4.41 -5.73 1.98
CA VAL A 209 -4.24 -7.19 1.83
C VAL A 209 -5.59 -7.82 1.51
N VAL A 210 -5.63 -8.60 0.43
CA VAL A 210 -6.82 -9.27 -0.09
C VAL A 210 -6.56 -10.78 -0.13
N ARG A 211 -7.41 -11.55 0.53
CA ARG A 211 -7.28 -13.01 0.67
C ARG A 211 -8.28 -13.77 -0.20
N ASP A 212 -8.05 -15.07 -0.32
CA ASP A 212 -8.91 -16.02 -1.01
C ASP A 212 -9.19 -15.65 -2.48
N THR A 213 -8.14 -15.15 -3.14
CA THR A 213 -8.13 -14.94 -4.59
C THR A 213 -7.62 -16.20 -5.31
N SER A 214 -7.86 -16.28 -6.62
CA SER A 214 -7.43 -17.38 -7.48
C SER A 214 -5.91 -17.55 -7.54
N VAL A 215 -5.16 -16.53 -7.12
CA VAL A 215 -3.69 -16.54 -7.07
C VAL A 215 -3.15 -16.50 -5.64
N GLY A 216 -4.00 -16.68 -4.63
CA GLY A 216 -3.63 -16.61 -3.21
C GLY A 216 -3.90 -15.23 -2.60
N THR A 217 -2.90 -14.64 -1.95
CA THR A 217 -2.97 -13.30 -1.36
C THR A 217 -2.49 -12.24 -2.35
N VAL A 218 -3.33 -11.24 -2.60
CA VAL A 218 -2.96 -10.03 -3.34
C VAL A 218 -2.71 -8.90 -2.35
N VAL A 219 -1.63 -8.14 -2.54
CA VAL A 219 -1.40 -6.90 -1.77
C VAL A 219 -1.36 -5.71 -2.72
N VAL A 220 -2.28 -4.77 -2.54
CA VAL A 220 -2.22 -3.44 -3.17
C VAL A 220 -1.34 -2.58 -2.31
N ALA A 221 -0.13 -2.30 -2.78
CA ALA A 221 0.97 -1.83 -1.96
C ALA A 221 1.16 -0.30 -1.98
N GLY A 222 0.53 0.39 -2.94
CA GLY A 222 0.92 1.75 -3.29
C GLY A 222 2.42 1.81 -3.58
N ASP A 223 3.06 2.91 -3.20
CA ASP A 223 4.46 3.18 -3.53
C ASP A 223 5.45 2.51 -2.56
N VAL A 224 4.99 1.58 -1.71
CA VAL A 224 5.92 0.65 -1.05
C VAL A 224 6.76 -0.06 -2.12
N PHE A 225 6.15 -0.34 -3.28
CA PHE A 225 6.82 -0.74 -4.52
C PHE A 225 6.45 0.24 -5.62
N GLU A 226 7.45 0.85 -6.26
CA GLU A 226 7.25 1.73 -7.41
C GLU A 226 6.71 0.90 -8.59
N ARG A 227 7.38 -0.21 -8.89
CA ARG A 227 7.05 -1.18 -9.95
C ARG A 227 7.84 -2.47 -9.73
N SER A 228 7.65 -3.46 -10.60
CA SER A 228 8.54 -4.63 -10.61
C SER A 228 9.98 -4.24 -10.95
N ASN A 229 10.97 -4.81 -10.26
CA ASN A 229 12.40 -4.54 -10.47
C ASN A 229 12.80 -3.06 -10.25
N ASP A 230 12.24 -2.40 -9.23
CA ASP A 230 12.54 -1.01 -8.84
C ASP A 230 13.77 -0.87 -7.90
N ASP A 231 14.56 -1.94 -7.72
CA ASP A 231 15.67 -2.00 -6.74
C ASP A 231 16.70 -0.86 -6.86
N ASP A 232 16.82 -0.31 -8.07
CA ASP A 232 17.78 0.74 -8.39
C ASP A 232 17.27 2.17 -8.08
N ASP A 233 15.96 2.41 -7.98
CA ASP A 233 15.40 3.77 -7.93
C ASP A 233 14.37 4.05 -6.83
N TRP A 234 13.70 3.04 -6.24
CA TRP A 234 12.66 3.30 -5.22
C TRP A 234 13.17 4.13 -4.02
N LYS A 235 14.46 4.02 -3.67
CA LYS A 235 15.08 4.76 -2.57
C LYS A 235 15.16 6.27 -2.80
N GLU A 236 15.21 6.71 -4.06
CA GLU A 236 15.27 8.14 -4.40
C GLU A 236 13.92 8.84 -4.14
N HIS A 237 12.83 8.07 -4.16
CA HIS A 237 11.47 8.55 -3.94
C HIS A 237 10.98 8.36 -2.49
N SER A 238 11.75 7.66 -1.68
CA SER A 238 11.43 7.30 -0.30
C SER A 238 11.70 8.43 0.70
N HIS A 239 10.76 8.67 1.61
CA HIS A 239 11.00 9.53 2.77
C HIS A 239 11.95 8.88 3.81
N ASP A 240 11.79 7.58 4.05
CA ASP A 240 12.60 6.76 4.96
C ASP A 240 12.89 5.39 4.33
N PRO A 241 14.03 5.24 3.62
CA PRO A 241 14.38 3.99 2.95
C PRO A 241 14.54 2.80 3.91
N VAL A 242 14.95 3.03 5.15
CA VAL A 242 15.16 1.94 6.11
C VAL A 242 13.81 1.36 6.51
N THR A 243 12.85 2.24 6.84
CA THR A 243 11.49 1.82 7.20
C THR A 243 10.75 1.24 5.98
N GLN A 244 10.89 1.83 4.79
CA GLN A 244 10.28 1.29 3.58
C GLN A 244 10.82 -0.10 3.24
N GLN A 245 12.11 -0.37 3.44
CA GLN A 245 12.67 -1.71 3.24
C GLN A 245 12.03 -2.76 4.18
N VAL A 246 11.72 -2.39 5.43
CA VAL A 246 10.98 -3.25 6.36
C VAL A 246 9.56 -3.50 5.85
N SER A 247 8.89 -2.45 5.39
CA SER A 247 7.55 -2.53 4.79
C SER A 247 7.52 -3.40 3.52
N ARG A 248 8.49 -3.23 2.62
CA ARG A 248 8.68 -4.07 1.43
C ARG A 248 8.85 -5.55 1.81
N SER A 249 9.69 -5.83 2.80
CA SER A 249 9.93 -7.20 3.27
C SER A 249 8.67 -7.82 3.88
N LYS A 250 7.92 -7.04 4.68
CA LYS A 250 6.62 -7.44 5.24
C LYS A 250 5.63 -7.77 4.12
N VAL A 251 5.45 -6.89 3.14
CA VAL A 251 4.52 -7.11 2.01
C VAL A 251 4.93 -8.33 1.19
N ALA A 252 6.21 -8.44 0.82
CA ALA A 252 6.72 -9.57 0.04
C ALA A 252 6.53 -10.92 0.78
N SER A 253 6.64 -10.94 2.11
CA SER A 253 6.40 -12.17 2.89
C SER A 253 4.93 -12.61 2.95
N LEU A 254 4.00 -11.70 2.66
CA LEU A 254 2.55 -11.93 2.74
C LEU A 254 1.90 -12.18 1.37
N ALA A 255 2.47 -11.62 0.31
CA ALA A 255 1.85 -11.53 -1.00
C ALA A 255 2.28 -12.68 -1.92
N ASP A 256 1.32 -13.21 -2.68
CA ASP A 256 1.59 -14.00 -3.88
C ASP A 256 1.65 -13.09 -5.12
N VAL A 257 0.86 -12.00 -5.12
CA VAL A 257 0.87 -10.92 -6.13
C VAL A 257 0.91 -9.57 -5.44
N ILE A 258 1.76 -8.67 -5.95
CA ILE A 258 1.84 -7.26 -5.54
C ILE A 258 1.28 -6.40 -6.67
N ILE A 259 0.42 -5.45 -6.31
CA ILE A 259 -0.02 -4.36 -7.19
C ILE A 259 0.73 -3.09 -6.71
N PRO A 260 1.74 -2.62 -7.47
CA PRO A 260 2.56 -1.47 -7.09
C PRO A 260 1.87 -0.14 -7.39
N GLY A 261 2.53 0.97 -7.01
CA GLY A 261 2.06 2.33 -7.27
C GLY A 261 2.11 2.73 -8.74
N HIS A 262 3.24 2.49 -9.42
CA HIS A 262 3.56 3.04 -10.73
C HIS A 262 4.00 1.96 -11.75
N GLY A 263 3.28 0.86 -11.82
CA GLY A 263 3.50 -0.17 -12.84
C GLY A 263 2.47 -1.30 -12.83
N PRO A 264 2.65 -2.32 -13.68
CA PRO A 264 1.76 -3.46 -13.72
C PRO A 264 1.92 -4.35 -12.47
N PRO A 265 0.88 -5.11 -12.09
CA PRO A 265 0.99 -6.13 -11.04
C PRO A 265 2.05 -7.19 -11.37
N PHE A 266 2.68 -7.74 -10.33
CA PHE A 266 3.70 -8.78 -10.49
C PHE A 266 3.63 -9.85 -9.40
N ARG A 267 4.05 -11.07 -9.74
CA ARG A 267 4.14 -12.19 -8.79
C ARG A 267 5.36 -12.05 -7.89
N VAL A 268 5.19 -12.43 -6.63
CA VAL A 268 6.31 -12.60 -5.71
C VAL A 268 6.87 -14.00 -5.92
N MET A 269 8.12 -14.09 -6.38
CA MET A 269 8.80 -15.38 -6.45
C MET A 269 9.31 -15.78 -5.07
N ASN A 270 8.51 -16.53 -4.34
CA ASN A 270 9.01 -17.21 -3.16
C ASN A 270 9.99 -18.29 -3.63
N SER A 271 11.29 -18.09 -3.36
CA SER A 271 12.19 -19.24 -3.32
C SER A 271 11.62 -20.19 -2.27
N PRO A 272 11.33 -21.47 -2.59
CA PRO A 272 10.88 -22.39 -1.57
C PRO A 272 11.92 -22.36 -0.46
N ALA A 273 11.50 -21.91 0.73
CA ALA A 273 12.34 -21.95 1.90
C ALA A 273 12.93 -23.35 1.97
N ALA A 274 14.27 -23.44 2.01
CA ALA A 274 14.95 -24.70 2.22
C ALA A 274 14.23 -25.41 3.37
N THR A 275 13.56 -26.51 3.04
CA THR A 275 12.87 -27.35 3.99
C THR A 275 13.82 -27.54 5.15
N ALA A 276 13.41 -27.09 6.34
CA ALA A 276 14.22 -27.18 7.54
C ALA A 276 14.80 -28.59 7.62
N ALA A 277 16.10 -28.70 7.34
CA ALA A 277 16.82 -29.95 7.49
C ALA A 277 16.67 -30.28 8.96
N THR A 278 15.82 -31.26 9.24
CA THR A 278 15.66 -31.81 10.58
C THR A 278 17.02 -32.38 10.94
N LEU A 279 17.80 -31.62 11.73
CA LEU A 279 18.98 -32.10 12.42
C LEU A 279 18.49 -33.22 13.33
N THR A 280 18.55 -34.44 12.80
CA THR A 280 18.41 -35.66 13.55
C THR A 280 19.67 -35.76 14.40
N LEU A 281 19.56 -35.29 15.65
CA LEU A 281 20.51 -35.63 16.69
C LEU A 281 20.57 -37.15 16.77
N LYS A 282 21.68 -37.75 16.34
CA LYS A 282 21.97 -39.15 16.62
C LYS A 282 22.03 -39.33 18.14
N PRO A 283 21.32 -40.31 18.71
CA PRO A 283 21.54 -40.66 20.10
C PRO A 283 22.95 -41.24 20.23
N HIS A 284 23.77 -40.64 21.09
CA HIS A 284 24.96 -41.28 21.60
C HIS A 284 24.51 -42.46 22.47
N CYS A 285 24.81 -43.68 22.03
CA CYS A 285 24.88 -44.83 22.92
C CYS A 285 26.33 -44.99 23.38
N ASP A 286 26.48 -45.14 24.70
CA ASP A 286 27.73 -45.39 25.41
C ASP A 286 28.43 -46.68 24.99
N VAL A 287 29.76 -46.64 24.99
CA VAL A 287 30.65 -47.71 25.49
C VAL A 287 31.76 -47.05 26.29
#